data_AF-A0A3D1CNR4-F1
#
_entry.id   AF-A0A3D1CNR4-F1
#
_cell.length_a   1.000
_cell.length_b   1.000
_cell.length_c   1.000
_cell.angle_alpha   90.00
_cell.angle_beta   90.00
_cell.angle_gamma   90.00
#
_symmetry.space_group_name_H-M   'P 1'
#
loop_
_entity.id
_entity.type
_entity.pdbx_description
1 polymer ?
#
loop_
_entity_poly.entity_id
_entity_poly.type
_entity_poly.pdbx_seq_one_letter_code
_entity_poly.pdbx_strand_id
1 'polypeptide(L)'
;MTQTHANLDTHSPDVAPEEWSAQHSSKLYGVRDWGTDYFDISADGNAVVSLQFGEKTIHVPLIDIVNGMKERGLDMPAVLRIENLLDLRITQLNEAFARAIKTAGYKNDYRGVFPIKVNQQCHVIEEIADYGRRYHHGLEAGSKAELIIAISQLRDHDSLIICNGYKDEEFIELGLYARQMGIKCFFVLETATELTTILERSKALGIEPLIGMRIRLASTVEGHWNGDSGDRSIFGLSTNALLEVVEQLKKADMLHCLQLLHSHLGSQIPNIRNIRSGVMEACRFYTGLIEEGAPMGYMDLGGGLAVDY
;
A
#
# COMPACT_ATOMS: atom_id res chain seq x y z
N MET A 1 -8.55 -61.81 -62.06
CA MET A 1 -8.63 -60.35 -62.26
C MET A 1 -8.76 -59.72 -60.87
N THR A 2 -7.65 -59.64 -60.12
CA THR A 2 -6.91 -58.40 -59.83
C THR A 2 -7.77 -57.33 -59.13
N GLN A 3 -7.80 -57.37 -57.79
CA GLN A 3 -8.05 -56.19 -56.97
C GLN A 3 -6.69 -55.66 -56.51
N THR A 4 -6.29 -54.55 -57.12
CA THR A 4 -5.06 -53.82 -56.82
C THR A 4 -5.33 -52.91 -55.63
N HIS A 5 -4.62 -53.13 -54.53
CA HIS A 5 -4.58 -52.21 -53.40
C HIS A 5 -3.98 -50.86 -53.85
N ALA A 6 -4.74 -49.78 -53.72
CA ALA A 6 -4.22 -48.44 -53.84
C ALA A 6 -3.55 -48.06 -52.51
N ASN A 7 -2.22 -47.94 -52.52
CA ASN A 7 -1.46 -47.24 -51.49
C ASN A 7 -1.85 -45.76 -51.56
N LEU A 8 -2.51 -45.27 -50.51
CA LEU A 8 -2.62 -43.85 -50.22
C LEU A 8 -1.42 -43.47 -49.34
N ASP A 9 -0.33 -43.07 -50.00
CA ASP A 9 0.78 -42.39 -49.36
C ASP A 9 0.30 -41.01 -48.89
N THR A 10 -0.21 -40.92 -47.66
CA THR A 10 -0.39 -39.64 -46.97
C THR A 10 0.87 -39.33 -46.18
N HIS A 11 1.93 -38.91 -46.88
CA HIS A 11 2.99 -38.14 -46.24
C HIS A 11 2.47 -36.72 -45.99
N SER A 12 1.84 -36.53 -44.83
CA SER A 12 1.79 -35.20 -44.22
C SER A 12 3.24 -34.78 -43.94
N PRO A 13 3.67 -33.57 -44.34
CA PRO A 13 5.00 -33.11 -43.97
C PRO A 13 5.05 -33.03 -42.44
N ASP A 14 5.99 -33.78 -41.85
CA ASP A 14 6.38 -33.60 -40.45
C ASP A 14 6.76 -32.12 -40.27
N VAL A 15 5.87 -31.36 -39.64
CA VAL A 15 6.20 -30.04 -39.14
C VAL A 15 7.24 -30.30 -38.05
N ALA A 16 8.50 -30.02 -38.35
CA ALA A 16 9.58 -30.10 -37.36
C ALA A 16 9.12 -29.35 -36.10
N PRO A 17 9.30 -29.92 -34.89
CA PRO A 17 8.91 -29.24 -33.66
C PRO A 17 9.61 -27.89 -33.62
N GLU A 18 8.81 -26.83 -33.47
CA GLU A 18 9.29 -25.45 -33.43
C GLU A 18 10.40 -25.34 -32.38
N GLU A 19 11.59 -24.89 -32.78
CA GLU A 19 12.77 -24.87 -31.91
C GLU A 19 12.48 -23.99 -30.68
N TRP A 20 12.69 -24.54 -29.48
CA TRP A 20 12.33 -23.86 -28.24
C TRP A 20 13.20 -22.61 -28.04
N SER A 21 12.56 -21.43 -27.98
CA SER A 21 13.24 -20.14 -27.85
C SER A 21 13.04 -19.53 -26.46
N ALA A 22 13.87 -18.54 -26.10
CA ALA A 22 13.68 -17.72 -24.91
C ALA A 22 12.30 -17.05 -24.86
N GLN A 23 11.75 -16.69 -26.04
CA GLN A 23 10.42 -16.12 -26.15
C GLN A 23 9.31 -17.13 -25.82
N HIS A 24 9.50 -18.40 -26.16
CA HIS A 24 8.60 -19.48 -25.73
C HIS A 24 8.61 -19.63 -24.21
N SER A 25 9.78 -19.58 -23.57
CA SER A 25 9.89 -19.59 -22.10
C SER A 25 9.20 -18.38 -21.45
N SER A 26 9.45 -17.16 -21.95
CA SER A 26 8.83 -15.93 -21.41
C SER A 26 7.30 -16.00 -21.48
N LYS A 27 6.75 -16.51 -22.60
CA LYS A 27 5.31 -16.73 -22.77
C LYS A 27 4.76 -17.86 -21.90
N LEU A 28 5.45 -19.00 -21.80
CA LEU A 28 5.01 -20.14 -21.00
C LEU A 28 4.89 -19.77 -19.51
N TYR A 29 5.86 -19.02 -18.99
CA TYR A 29 5.91 -18.63 -17.58
C TYR A 29 5.24 -17.27 -17.30
N GLY A 30 4.63 -16.64 -18.32
CA GLY A 30 3.94 -15.35 -18.18
C GLY A 30 4.83 -14.23 -17.65
N VAL A 31 6.16 -14.28 -17.89
CA VAL A 31 7.13 -13.39 -17.22
C VAL A 31 6.80 -11.92 -17.43
N ARG A 32 6.30 -11.56 -18.61
CA ARG A 32 5.91 -10.19 -18.95
C ARG A 32 4.57 -9.76 -18.36
N ASP A 33 3.74 -10.69 -17.93
CA ASP A 33 2.43 -10.40 -17.34
C ASP A 33 2.60 -9.93 -15.89
N TRP A 34 3.35 -10.68 -15.07
CA TRP A 34 3.63 -10.31 -13.68
C TRP A 34 4.90 -9.46 -13.50
N GLY A 35 5.87 -9.58 -14.41
CA GLY A 35 7.21 -8.97 -14.29
C GLY A 35 7.22 -7.45 -14.36
N THR A 36 6.13 -6.82 -14.84
CA THR A 36 5.91 -5.35 -14.84
C THR A 36 7.13 -4.56 -15.35
N ASP A 37 7.71 -5.01 -16.47
CA ASP A 37 8.95 -4.50 -17.09
C ASP A 37 10.23 -4.61 -16.25
N TYR A 38 10.14 -5.04 -14.98
CA TYR A 38 11.28 -5.27 -14.11
C TYR A 38 11.94 -6.62 -14.36
N PHE A 39 11.15 -7.64 -14.72
CA PHE A 39 11.65 -8.99 -14.96
C PHE A 39 11.32 -9.43 -16.38
N ASP A 40 12.29 -10.01 -17.07
CA ASP A 40 12.10 -10.65 -18.37
C ASP A 40 13.11 -11.80 -18.56
N ILE A 41 13.10 -12.43 -19.73
CA ILE A 41 14.08 -13.41 -20.19
C ILE A 41 14.93 -12.79 -21.31
N SER A 42 16.26 -12.85 -21.18
CA SER A 42 17.18 -12.37 -22.22
C SER A 42 17.17 -13.25 -23.47
N ALA A 43 17.78 -12.77 -24.56
CA ALA A 43 17.95 -13.57 -25.79
C ALA A 43 18.73 -14.87 -25.54
N ASP A 44 19.65 -14.87 -24.57
CA ASP A 44 20.43 -16.04 -24.15
C ASP A 44 19.67 -16.97 -23.20
N GLY A 45 18.41 -16.68 -22.89
CA GLY A 45 17.55 -17.51 -22.03
C GLY A 45 17.74 -17.28 -20.52
N ASN A 46 18.43 -16.22 -20.11
CA ASN A 46 18.63 -15.91 -18.68
C ASN A 46 17.49 -15.05 -18.13
N ALA A 47 17.06 -15.32 -16.90
CA ALA A 47 16.19 -14.39 -16.18
C ALA A 47 16.97 -13.09 -15.87
N VAL A 48 16.39 -11.95 -16.24
CA VAL A 48 17.00 -10.63 -16.05
C VAL A 48 16.14 -9.76 -15.15
N VAL A 49 16.80 -8.94 -14.34
CA VAL A 49 16.18 -7.76 -13.74
C VAL A 49 16.54 -6.52 -14.56
N SER A 50 15.56 -5.68 -14.83
CA SER A 50 15.66 -4.48 -15.65
C SER A 50 15.25 -3.27 -14.82
N LEU A 51 16.13 -2.28 -14.74
CA LEU A 51 15.90 -1.06 -13.98
C LEU A 51 16.17 0.16 -14.86
N GLN A 52 15.26 1.12 -14.82
CA GLN A 52 15.41 2.38 -15.55
C GLN A 52 16.15 3.40 -14.68
N PHE A 53 17.21 3.98 -15.23
CA PHE A 53 17.99 5.07 -14.66
C PHE A 53 18.03 6.24 -15.66
N GLY A 54 17.12 7.20 -15.49
CA GLY A 54 16.92 8.28 -16.46
C GLY A 54 16.47 7.73 -17.82
N GLU A 55 17.25 8.01 -18.87
CA GLU A 55 16.98 7.53 -20.24
C GLU A 55 17.54 6.14 -20.53
N LYS A 56 18.31 5.55 -19.60
CA LYS A 56 18.97 4.26 -19.80
C LYS A 56 18.25 3.17 -19.02
N THR A 57 18.05 2.02 -19.64
CA THR A 57 17.64 0.79 -18.95
C THR A 57 18.86 -0.10 -18.77
N ILE A 58 19.10 -0.51 -17.54
CA ILE A 58 20.16 -1.46 -17.18
C ILE A 58 19.51 -2.82 -17.01
N HIS A 59 20.02 -3.81 -17.73
CA HIS A 59 19.59 -5.20 -17.65
C HIS A 59 20.68 -6.02 -16.97
N VAL A 60 20.33 -6.73 -15.91
CA VAL A 60 21.26 -7.57 -15.14
C VAL A 60 20.72 -9.00 -15.10
N PRO A 61 21.42 -9.98 -15.70
CA PRO A 61 21.09 -11.38 -15.50
C PRO A 61 21.18 -11.76 -14.03
N LEU A 62 20.13 -12.37 -13.49
CA LEU A 62 20.10 -12.81 -12.08
C LEU A 62 21.20 -13.84 -11.80
N ILE A 63 21.59 -14.63 -12.80
CA ILE A 63 22.68 -15.59 -12.69
C ILE A 63 24.04 -14.91 -12.42
N ASP A 64 24.28 -13.71 -12.96
CA ASP A 64 25.52 -12.97 -12.72
C ASP A 64 25.61 -12.49 -11.27
N ILE A 65 24.47 -12.09 -10.69
CA ILE A 65 24.37 -11.74 -9.27
C ILE A 65 24.69 -12.97 -8.41
N VAL A 66 24.09 -14.12 -8.74
CA VAL A 66 24.33 -15.38 -8.02
C VAL A 66 25.79 -15.81 -8.11
N ASN A 67 26.42 -15.67 -9.28
CA ASN A 67 27.84 -15.99 -9.45
C ASN A 67 28.74 -15.06 -8.63
N GLY A 68 28.48 -13.74 -8.67
CA GLY A 68 29.21 -12.77 -7.86
C GLY A 68 29.02 -12.96 -6.34
N MET A 69 27.86 -13.47 -5.91
CA MET A 69 27.63 -13.88 -4.52
C MET A 69 28.51 -15.09 -4.13
N LYS A 70 28.56 -16.13 -4.97
CA LYS A 70 29.39 -17.31 -4.73
C LYS A 70 30.88 -16.99 -4.67
N GLU A 71 31.37 -16.11 -5.55
CA GLU A 71 32.76 -15.65 -5.53
C GLU A 71 33.13 -14.95 -4.21
N ARG A 72 32.14 -14.37 -3.53
CA ARG A 72 32.28 -13.72 -2.22
C ARG A 72 32.03 -14.68 -1.04
N GLY A 73 31.86 -15.98 -1.30
CA GLY A 73 31.58 -16.99 -0.28
C GLY A 73 30.16 -16.92 0.29
N LEU A 74 29.21 -16.34 -0.45
CA LEU A 74 27.80 -16.31 -0.06
C LEU A 74 27.06 -17.46 -0.77
N ASP A 75 26.70 -18.48 0.00
CA ASP A 75 25.98 -19.65 -0.51
C ASP A 75 24.46 -19.44 -0.55
N MET A 76 23.78 -20.30 -1.32
CA MET A 76 22.32 -20.39 -1.39
C MET A 76 21.77 -21.30 -0.28
N PRO A 77 20.53 -21.09 0.21
CA PRO A 77 19.53 -20.13 -0.26
C PRO A 77 19.82 -18.70 0.21
N ALA A 78 19.52 -17.72 -0.65
CA ALA A 78 19.66 -16.32 -0.33
C ALA A 78 18.42 -15.52 -0.76
N VAL A 79 18.18 -14.40 -0.08
CA VAL A 79 17.11 -13.45 -0.40
C VAL A 79 17.74 -12.22 -1.03
N LEU A 80 17.59 -12.08 -2.35
CA LEU A 80 18.01 -10.88 -3.06
C LEU A 80 16.95 -9.78 -2.89
N ARG A 81 17.37 -8.61 -2.45
CA ARG A 81 16.54 -7.41 -2.37
C ARG A 81 17.13 -6.36 -3.30
N ILE A 82 16.27 -5.73 -4.09
CA ILE A 82 16.66 -4.76 -5.09
C ILE A 82 16.01 -3.44 -4.70
N GLU A 83 16.73 -2.61 -3.96
CA GLU A 83 16.23 -1.35 -3.39
C GLU A 83 15.69 -0.38 -4.46
N ASN A 84 16.30 -0.36 -5.64
CA ASN A 84 15.85 0.47 -6.76
C ASN A 84 14.42 0.13 -7.22
N LEU A 85 13.94 -1.09 -7.00
CA LEU A 85 12.53 -1.42 -7.27
C LEU A 85 11.60 -0.72 -6.29
N LEU A 86 11.99 -0.52 -5.03
CA LEU A 86 11.20 0.25 -4.07
C LEU A 86 11.07 1.70 -4.55
N ASP A 87 12.18 2.32 -4.95
CA ASP A 87 12.23 3.66 -5.50
C ASP A 87 11.29 3.83 -6.71
N LEU A 88 11.37 2.89 -7.65
CA LEU A 88 10.52 2.89 -8.84
C LEU A 88 9.04 2.72 -8.50
N ARG A 89 8.68 1.82 -7.57
CA ARG A 89 7.29 1.61 -7.15
C ARG A 89 6.71 2.82 -6.42
N ILE A 90 7.48 3.45 -5.54
CA ILE A 90 7.08 4.70 -4.88
C ILE A 90 6.87 5.79 -5.92
N THR A 91 7.80 5.97 -6.86
CA THR A 91 7.66 6.94 -7.96
C THR A 91 6.40 6.68 -8.77
N GLN A 92 6.23 5.46 -9.28
CA GLN A 92 5.11 5.10 -10.15
C GLN A 92 3.77 5.37 -9.48
N LEU A 93 3.63 5.02 -8.20
CA LEU A 93 2.40 5.24 -7.45
C LEU A 93 2.09 6.74 -7.28
N ASN A 94 3.05 7.52 -6.77
CA ASN A 94 2.83 8.95 -6.53
C ASN A 94 2.60 9.71 -7.84
N GLU A 95 3.38 9.43 -8.89
CA GLU A 95 3.21 10.06 -10.20
C GLU A 95 1.91 9.66 -10.90
N ALA A 96 1.43 8.43 -10.69
CA ALA A 96 0.13 8.01 -11.21
C ALA A 96 -1.02 8.83 -10.59
N PHE A 97 -0.99 9.02 -9.27
CA PHE A 97 -1.97 9.89 -8.60
C PHE A 97 -1.81 11.36 -8.99
N ALA A 98 -0.58 11.88 -9.11
CA ALA A 98 -0.34 13.25 -9.56
C ALA A 98 -0.91 13.51 -10.97
N ARG A 99 -0.71 12.57 -11.90
CA ARG A 99 -1.32 12.63 -13.25
C ARG A 99 -2.85 12.60 -13.18
N ALA A 100 -3.42 11.73 -12.35
CA ALA A 100 -4.88 11.63 -12.18
C ALA A 100 -5.46 12.92 -11.59
N ILE A 101 -4.84 13.49 -10.57
CA ILE A 101 -5.21 14.77 -9.92
C ILE A 101 -5.20 15.90 -10.95
N LYS A 102 -4.11 16.05 -11.72
CA LYS A 102 -3.99 17.07 -12.76
C LYS A 102 -5.07 16.92 -13.83
N THR A 103 -5.31 15.68 -14.29
CA THR A 103 -6.30 15.39 -15.34
C THR A 103 -7.72 15.67 -14.88
N ALA A 104 -8.05 15.35 -13.63
CA ALA A 104 -9.36 15.59 -13.03
C ALA A 104 -9.56 17.03 -12.55
N GLY A 105 -8.50 17.85 -12.51
CA GLY A 105 -8.55 19.21 -11.98
C GLY A 105 -8.75 19.26 -10.45
N TYR A 106 -8.44 18.19 -9.74
CA TYR A 106 -8.53 18.11 -8.28
C TYR A 106 -7.55 19.10 -7.63
N LYS A 107 -7.94 19.68 -6.48
CA LYS A 107 -7.29 20.86 -5.89
C LYS A 107 -6.42 20.56 -4.66
N ASN A 108 -6.15 19.28 -4.43
CA ASN A 108 -5.36 18.83 -3.30
C ASN A 108 -4.42 17.71 -3.78
N ASP A 109 -3.53 17.27 -2.90
CA ASP A 109 -2.42 16.39 -3.25
C ASP A 109 -2.68 14.94 -2.81
N TYR A 110 -1.91 14.02 -3.40
CA TYR A 110 -1.80 12.65 -2.93
C TYR A 110 -0.55 12.51 -2.06
N ARG A 111 -0.68 11.78 -0.95
CA ARG A 111 0.44 11.35 -0.12
C ARG A 111 0.32 9.86 0.13
N GLY A 112 1.31 9.10 -0.30
CA GLY A 112 1.37 7.68 0.04
C GLY A 112 1.76 7.48 1.50
N VAL A 113 1.24 6.44 2.13
CA VAL A 113 1.59 6.02 3.48
C VAL A 113 1.84 4.52 3.45
N PHE A 114 3.04 4.09 3.85
CA PHE A 114 3.41 2.68 3.84
C PHE A 114 3.08 2.01 5.18
N PRO A 115 2.23 0.95 5.20
CA PRO A 115 1.92 0.22 6.41
C PRO A 115 3.07 -0.71 6.82
N ILE A 116 3.74 -0.38 7.93
CA ILE A 116 4.96 -1.08 8.40
C ILE A 116 4.67 -2.58 8.63
N LYS A 117 3.44 -2.93 9.01
CA LYS A 117 2.99 -4.32 9.22
C LYS A 117 3.29 -5.27 8.06
N VAL A 118 3.40 -4.75 6.83
CA VAL A 118 3.67 -5.54 5.62
C VAL A 118 5.14 -5.99 5.58
N ASN A 119 6.08 -5.16 6.05
CA ASN A 119 7.50 -5.50 6.10
C ASN A 119 8.27 -4.57 7.05
N GLN A 120 8.54 -5.04 8.28
CA GLN A 120 9.22 -4.27 9.33
C GLN A 120 10.75 -4.26 9.22
N GLN A 121 11.33 -4.82 8.16
CA GLN A 121 12.79 -4.93 8.05
C GLN A 121 13.43 -3.55 7.91
N CYS A 122 14.49 -3.28 8.69
CA CYS A 122 15.14 -1.96 8.78
C CYS A 122 15.50 -1.40 7.40
N HIS A 123 16.20 -2.19 6.59
CA HIS A 123 16.62 -1.82 5.23
C HIS A 123 15.46 -1.68 4.22
N VAL A 124 14.23 -2.06 4.55
CA VAL A 124 13.06 -1.77 3.71
C VAL A 124 12.43 -0.45 4.15
N ILE A 125 12.27 -0.25 5.45
CA ILE A 125 11.67 0.97 6.00
C ILE A 125 12.57 2.19 5.75
N GLU A 126 13.88 2.06 5.93
CA GLU A 126 14.86 3.12 5.65
C GLU A 126 14.77 3.56 4.19
N GLU A 127 14.82 2.62 3.25
CA GLU A 127 14.71 2.91 1.82
C GLU A 127 13.35 3.53 1.44
N ILE A 128 12.24 3.03 2.01
CA ILE A 128 10.92 3.62 1.79
C ILE A 128 10.85 5.06 2.31
N ALA A 129 11.40 5.33 3.49
CA ALA A 129 11.42 6.67 4.08
C ALA A 129 12.31 7.62 3.25
N ASP A 130 13.50 7.17 2.84
CA ASP A 130 14.45 7.98 2.08
C ASP A 130 13.94 8.27 0.65
N TYR A 131 13.51 7.26 -0.10
CA TYR A 131 12.93 7.48 -1.43
C TYR A 131 11.59 8.22 -1.37
N GLY A 132 10.77 7.93 -0.35
CA GLY A 132 9.46 8.53 -0.15
C GLY A 132 9.51 10.01 0.25
N ARG A 133 10.63 10.49 0.79
CA ARG A 133 10.81 11.88 1.24
C ARG A 133 10.42 12.92 0.19
N ARG A 134 10.72 12.69 -1.09
CA ARG A 134 10.40 13.64 -2.17
C ARG A 134 8.89 13.79 -2.44
N TYR A 135 8.08 12.92 -1.84
CA TYR A 135 6.62 12.90 -1.94
C TYR A 135 5.92 13.13 -0.58
N HIS A 136 6.67 13.48 0.47
CA HIS A 136 6.16 13.51 1.85
C HIS A 136 5.49 12.18 2.25
N HIS A 137 6.05 11.07 1.77
CA HIS A 137 5.51 9.73 2.01
C HIS A 137 5.55 9.42 3.50
N GLY A 138 4.46 8.91 4.03
CA GLY A 138 4.29 8.59 5.44
C GLY A 138 4.49 7.12 5.77
N LEU A 139 4.38 6.82 7.06
CA LEU A 139 4.34 5.45 7.58
C LEU A 139 3.06 5.23 8.39
N GLU A 140 2.47 4.04 8.27
CA GLU A 140 1.36 3.60 9.11
C GLU A 140 1.88 2.60 10.14
N ALA A 141 1.47 2.83 11.39
CA ALA A 141 1.85 2.03 12.55
C ALA A 141 0.60 1.43 13.18
N GLY A 142 0.57 0.11 13.32
CA GLY A 142 -0.49 -0.64 13.99
C GLY A 142 -0.14 -1.03 15.44
N SER A 143 1.06 -0.68 15.91
CA SER A 143 1.54 -0.99 17.26
C SER A 143 2.55 0.03 17.78
N LYS A 144 2.77 0.05 19.10
CA LYS A 144 3.74 0.96 19.75
C LYS A 144 5.15 0.79 19.20
N ALA A 145 5.58 -0.45 18.92
CA ALA A 145 6.89 -0.72 18.33
C ALA A 145 7.00 -0.14 16.91
N GLU A 146 5.95 -0.27 16.10
CA GLU A 146 5.90 0.31 14.76
C GLU A 146 5.86 1.85 14.81
N LEU A 147 5.22 2.45 15.81
CA LEU A 147 5.23 3.90 16.01
C LEU A 147 6.65 4.41 16.33
N ILE A 148 7.41 3.70 17.15
CA ILE A 148 8.83 4.03 17.41
C ILE A 148 9.65 3.94 16.12
N ILE A 149 9.42 2.91 15.30
CA ILE A 149 10.05 2.79 13.98
C ILE A 149 9.67 4.01 13.11
N ALA A 150 8.39 4.36 13.04
CA ALA A 150 7.94 5.49 12.23
C ALA A 150 8.58 6.83 12.65
N ILE A 151 8.63 7.11 13.95
CA ILE A 151 9.22 8.34 14.51
C ILE A 151 10.74 8.39 14.25
N SER A 152 11.43 7.24 14.32
CA SER A 152 12.89 7.19 14.14
C SER A 152 13.34 7.28 12.68
N GLN A 153 12.51 6.84 11.74
CA GLN A 153 12.87 6.75 10.33
C GLN A 153 12.37 7.94 9.49
N LEU A 154 11.26 8.58 9.86
CA LEU A 154 10.76 9.74 9.14
C LEU A 154 11.56 11.00 9.48
N ARG A 155 12.41 11.43 8.54
CA ARG A 155 13.23 12.66 8.66
C ARG A 155 12.57 13.90 8.03
N ASP A 156 11.40 13.72 7.43
CA ASP A 156 10.60 14.79 6.86
C ASP A 156 9.41 15.13 7.77
N HIS A 157 9.36 16.36 8.28
CA HIS A 157 8.30 16.81 9.17
C HIS A 157 6.95 16.97 8.45
N ASP A 158 6.94 17.02 7.11
CA ASP A 158 5.71 17.01 6.35
C ASP A 158 5.16 15.60 6.09
N SER A 159 5.92 14.53 6.35
CA SER A 159 5.41 13.16 6.28
C SER A 159 4.33 12.90 7.33
N LEU A 160 3.46 11.95 7.01
CA LEU A 160 2.35 11.53 7.88
C LEU A 160 2.75 10.29 8.68
N ILE A 161 2.35 10.24 9.95
CA ILE A 161 2.25 8.99 10.71
C ILE A 161 0.76 8.71 10.93
N ILE A 162 0.29 7.56 10.46
CA ILE A 162 -1.09 7.11 10.67
C ILE A 162 -1.08 5.98 11.69
N CYS A 163 -1.74 6.18 12.83
CA CYS A 163 -1.79 5.21 13.91
C CYS A 163 -3.12 4.45 13.90
N ASN A 164 -3.07 3.18 13.49
CA ASN A 164 -4.18 2.23 13.60
C ASN A 164 -3.94 1.23 14.73
N GLY A 165 -4.85 0.26 14.88
CA GLY A 165 -4.76 -0.77 15.91
C GLY A 165 -5.12 -0.26 17.31
N TYR A 166 -4.88 -1.11 18.30
CA TYR A 166 -5.17 -0.82 19.71
C TYR A 166 -4.18 0.20 20.29
N LYS A 167 -4.71 1.20 21.00
CA LYS A 167 -3.94 2.33 21.55
C LYS A 167 -4.14 2.41 23.06
N ASP A 168 -3.11 2.05 23.82
CA ASP A 168 -3.04 2.31 25.26
C ASP A 168 -2.56 3.73 25.55
N GLU A 169 -2.53 4.11 26.83
CA GLU A 169 -2.04 5.43 27.26
C GLU A 169 -0.62 5.72 26.75
N GLU A 170 0.29 4.75 26.83
CA GLU A 170 1.69 4.92 26.42
C GLU A 170 1.83 5.15 24.91
N PHE A 171 1.05 4.42 24.09
CA PHE A 171 0.98 4.64 22.65
C PHE A 171 0.53 6.08 22.35
N ILE A 172 -0.53 6.54 23.03
CA ILE A 172 -1.09 7.87 22.82
C ILE A 172 -0.09 8.94 23.22
N GLU A 173 0.54 8.82 24.39
CA GLU A 173 1.56 9.76 24.84
C GLU A 173 2.74 9.83 23.86
N LEU A 174 3.21 8.68 23.34
CA LEU A 174 4.26 8.63 22.33
C LEU A 174 3.88 9.39 21.04
N GLY A 175 2.67 9.20 20.54
CA GLY A 175 2.20 9.92 19.35
C GLY A 175 2.00 11.42 19.60
N LEU A 176 1.61 11.82 20.82
CA LEU A 176 1.50 13.23 21.21
C LEU A 176 2.89 13.88 21.26
N TYR A 177 3.90 13.20 21.80
CA TYR A 177 5.28 13.68 21.73
C TYR A 177 5.77 13.80 20.30
N ALA A 178 5.42 12.86 19.40
CA ALA A 178 5.73 12.98 17.98
C ALA A 178 5.09 14.24 17.37
N ARG A 179 3.85 14.57 17.72
CA ARG A 179 3.22 15.85 17.32
C ARG A 179 3.96 17.06 17.88
N GLN A 180 4.39 17.01 19.13
CA GLN A 180 5.15 18.09 19.74
C GLN A 180 6.51 18.31 19.04
N MET A 181 7.10 17.26 18.48
CA MET A 181 8.29 17.31 17.63
C MET A 181 8.00 17.80 16.19
N GLY A 182 6.75 18.15 15.87
CA GLY A 182 6.34 18.67 14.57
C GLY A 182 5.96 17.60 13.54
N ILE A 183 5.88 16.32 13.92
CA ILE A 183 5.46 15.23 13.03
C ILE A 183 3.93 15.15 13.01
N LYS A 184 3.32 15.04 11.82
CA LYS A 184 1.86 14.89 11.69
C LYS A 184 1.44 13.46 12.04
N CYS A 185 1.25 13.19 13.33
CA CYS A 185 0.84 11.90 13.87
C CYS A 185 -0.67 11.85 14.13
N PHE A 186 -1.42 11.10 13.31
CA PHE A 186 -2.87 10.94 13.42
C PHE A 186 -3.23 9.69 14.23
N PHE A 187 -4.07 9.86 15.26
CA PHE A 187 -4.71 8.76 15.96
C PHE A 187 -6.03 8.41 15.26
N VAL A 188 -6.06 7.29 14.53
CA VAL A 188 -7.27 6.83 13.87
C VAL A 188 -8.10 6.03 14.86
N LEU A 189 -9.26 6.56 15.26
CA LEU A 189 -10.19 5.90 16.15
C LEU A 189 -10.76 4.64 15.48
N GLU A 190 -10.53 3.48 16.08
CA GLU A 190 -11.15 2.22 15.66
C GLU A 190 -12.35 1.86 16.54
N THR A 191 -12.38 2.35 17.78
CA THR A 191 -13.48 2.23 18.73
C THR A 191 -13.77 3.58 19.39
N ALA A 192 -15.02 3.84 19.77
CA ALA A 192 -15.40 5.12 20.39
C ALA A 192 -14.74 5.35 21.76
N THR A 193 -14.38 4.27 22.45
CA THR A 193 -13.74 4.31 23.78
C THR A 193 -12.31 4.85 23.75
N GLU A 194 -11.61 4.75 22.62
CA GLU A 194 -10.25 5.29 22.46
C GLU A 194 -10.22 6.82 22.60
N LEU A 195 -11.31 7.50 22.22
CA LEU A 195 -11.37 8.95 22.28
C LEU A 195 -11.16 9.47 23.70
N THR A 196 -11.79 8.84 24.70
CA THR A 196 -11.68 9.26 26.11
C THR A 196 -10.22 9.29 26.54
N THR A 197 -9.48 8.21 26.29
CA THR A 197 -8.05 8.12 26.63
C THR A 197 -7.22 9.17 25.90
N ILE A 198 -7.50 9.41 24.61
CA ILE A 198 -6.80 10.44 23.82
C ILE A 198 -7.02 11.83 24.41
N LEU A 199 -8.26 12.18 24.77
CA LEU A 199 -8.59 13.48 25.35
C LEU A 199 -7.97 13.66 26.73
N GLU A 200 -7.96 12.62 27.57
CA GLU A 200 -7.33 12.65 28.89
C GLU A 200 -5.82 12.88 28.79
N ARG A 201 -5.13 12.10 27.95
CA ARG A 201 -3.68 12.24 27.72
C ARG A 201 -3.31 13.57 27.09
N SER A 202 -4.08 14.01 26.10
CA SER A 202 -3.92 15.31 25.46
C SER A 202 -3.98 16.46 26.47
N LYS A 203 -4.99 16.45 27.36
CA LYS A 203 -5.12 17.46 28.41
C LYS A 203 -4.00 17.38 29.44
N ALA A 204 -3.60 16.17 29.84
CA ALA A 204 -2.51 15.97 30.80
C ALA A 204 -1.17 16.50 30.28
N LEU A 205 -0.89 16.33 28.99
CA LEU A 205 0.35 16.79 28.36
C LEU A 205 0.27 18.21 27.79
N GLY A 206 -0.93 18.78 27.65
CA GLY A 206 -1.13 20.08 27.00
C GLY A 206 -0.81 20.07 25.49
N ILE A 207 -0.89 18.90 24.86
CA ILE A 207 -0.63 18.69 23.43
C ILE A 207 -1.95 18.28 22.79
N GLU A 208 -2.47 19.07 21.87
CA GLU A 208 -3.66 18.69 21.12
C GLU A 208 -3.39 17.40 20.29
N PRO A 209 -4.36 16.53 20.04
CA PRO A 209 -4.21 15.37 19.17
C PRO A 209 -4.58 15.70 17.71
N LEU A 210 -4.02 14.99 16.73
CA LEU A 210 -4.62 14.91 15.39
C LEU A 210 -5.44 13.63 15.35
N ILE A 211 -6.73 13.75 15.06
CA ILE A 211 -7.69 12.65 15.17
C ILE A 211 -8.17 12.28 13.77
N GLY A 212 -8.17 10.96 13.51
CA GLY A 212 -8.89 10.36 12.41
C GLY A 212 -9.99 9.42 12.90
N MET A 213 -10.92 9.06 12.02
CA MET A 213 -11.94 8.05 12.32
C MET A 213 -11.95 6.97 11.24
N ARG A 214 -11.88 5.70 11.66
CA ARG A 214 -12.09 4.59 10.76
C ARG A 214 -13.58 4.29 10.62
N ILE A 215 -14.12 4.31 9.41
CA ILE A 215 -15.51 3.95 9.15
C ILE A 215 -15.65 2.46 8.84
N ARG A 216 -16.77 1.85 9.26
CA ARG A 216 -17.20 0.55 8.76
C ARG A 216 -17.99 0.76 7.48
N LEU A 217 -17.44 0.31 6.36
CA LEU A 217 -18.12 0.35 5.07
C LEU A 217 -19.18 -0.75 5.02
N ALA A 218 -20.37 -0.42 4.53
CA ALA A 218 -21.42 -1.38 4.24
C ALA A 218 -21.11 -2.18 2.97
N SER A 219 -20.29 -1.62 2.07
CA SER A 219 -19.84 -2.30 0.86
C SER A 219 -18.96 -3.53 1.18
N THR A 220 -19.39 -4.70 0.70
CA THR A 220 -18.65 -5.96 0.82
C THR A 220 -17.75 -6.17 -0.39
N VAL A 221 -16.49 -6.56 -0.15
CA VAL A 221 -15.57 -7.02 -1.19
C VAL A 221 -15.75 -8.54 -1.38
N GLU A 222 -15.77 -9.01 -2.62
CA GLU A 222 -15.75 -10.44 -2.98
C GLU A 222 -14.29 -10.92 -3.17
N GLY A 223 -13.92 -12.10 -2.65
CA GLY A 223 -12.56 -12.64 -2.76
C GLY A 223 -12.18 -13.70 -1.71
N HIS A 224 -10.98 -14.26 -1.84
CA HIS A 224 -10.44 -15.27 -0.90
C HIS A 224 -10.07 -14.70 0.48
N TRP A 225 -10.01 -13.37 0.62
CA TRP A 225 -9.60 -12.63 1.82
C TRP A 225 -10.76 -11.90 2.52
N ASN A 226 -11.98 -12.40 2.33
CA ASN A 226 -13.23 -11.74 2.76
C ASN A 226 -13.47 -11.69 4.28
N GLY A 227 -12.63 -12.33 5.10
CA GLY A 227 -12.87 -12.46 6.54
C GLY A 227 -12.96 -11.12 7.29
N ASP A 228 -12.22 -10.11 6.82
CA ASP A 228 -11.97 -8.87 7.58
C ASP A 228 -12.62 -7.60 6.97
N SER A 229 -13.43 -7.75 5.91
CA SER A 229 -13.97 -6.62 5.12
C SER A 229 -15.48 -6.40 5.31
N GLY A 230 -15.93 -5.14 5.21
CA GLY A 230 -17.34 -4.74 5.34
C GLY A 230 -17.86 -4.72 6.79
N ASP A 231 -19.19 -4.82 6.97
CA ASP A 231 -19.89 -4.77 8.27
C ASP A 231 -19.59 -5.96 9.21
N ARG A 232 -18.76 -6.92 8.77
CA ARG A 232 -18.22 -8.01 9.61
C ARG A 232 -16.84 -7.69 10.19
N SER A 233 -16.21 -6.61 9.75
CA SER A 233 -14.91 -6.18 10.28
C SER A 233 -15.04 -5.79 11.75
N ILE A 234 -14.18 -6.33 12.62
CA ILE A 234 -14.17 -6.00 14.06
C ILE A 234 -13.61 -4.59 14.34
N PHE A 235 -13.09 -3.90 13.32
CA PHE A 235 -12.51 -2.58 13.43
C PHE A 235 -13.32 -1.52 12.67
N GLY A 236 -13.35 -0.31 13.22
CA GLY A 236 -14.06 0.84 12.67
C GLY A 236 -15.35 1.16 13.42
N LEU A 237 -15.79 2.39 13.25
CA LEU A 237 -16.97 2.95 13.91
C LEU A 237 -18.22 2.73 13.06
N SER A 238 -19.32 2.34 13.72
CA SER A 238 -20.66 2.41 13.14
C SER A 238 -21.09 3.87 13.01
N THR A 239 -22.13 4.14 12.21
CA THR A 239 -22.68 5.50 12.07
C THR A 239 -23.05 6.13 13.42
N ASN A 240 -23.65 5.36 14.33
CA ASN A 240 -23.98 5.85 15.67
C ASN A 240 -22.72 6.21 16.47
N ALA A 241 -21.70 5.34 16.44
CA ALA A 241 -20.44 5.59 17.13
C ALA A 241 -19.68 6.81 16.54
N LEU A 242 -19.76 7.04 15.23
CA LEU A 242 -19.21 8.24 14.60
C LEU A 242 -19.87 9.51 15.13
N LEU A 243 -21.21 9.54 15.21
CA LEU A 243 -21.95 10.67 15.75
C LEU A 243 -21.64 10.88 17.24
N GLU A 244 -21.52 9.81 18.02
CA GLU A 244 -21.12 9.88 19.42
C GLU A 244 -19.72 10.49 19.60
N VAL A 245 -18.76 10.13 18.74
CA VAL A 245 -17.41 10.71 18.73
C VAL A 245 -17.45 12.21 18.40
N VAL A 246 -18.21 12.61 17.37
CA VAL A 246 -18.39 14.02 16.99
C VAL A 246 -18.97 14.83 18.15
N GLU A 247 -20.01 14.34 18.80
CA GLU A 247 -20.64 15.02 19.94
C GLU A 247 -19.72 15.10 21.16
N GLN A 248 -18.92 14.07 21.42
CA GLN A 248 -17.90 14.10 22.47
C GLN A 248 -16.81 15.15 22.18
N LEU A 249 -16.35 15.24 20.93
CA LEU A 249 -15.37 16.24 20.51
C LEU A 249 -15.93 17.67 20.61
N LYS A 250 -17.19 17.90 20.22
CA LYS A 250 -17.88 19.20 20.40
C LYS A 250 -17.95 19.59 21.87
N LYS A 251 -18.34 18.67 22.75
CA LYS A 251 -18.40 18.90 24.22
C LYS A 251 -17.04 19.20 24.83
N ALA A 252 -15.97 18.64 24.25
CA ALA A 252 -14.60 18.89 24.68
C ALA A 252 -13.98 20.14 24.07
N ASP A 253 -14.67 20.84 23.17
CA ASP A 253 -14.13 21.95 22.35
C ASP A 253 -12.90 21.53 21.52
N MET A 254 -12.95 20.32 20.97
CA MET A 254 -11.83 19.70 20.22
C MET A 254 -12.24 19.16 18.85
N LEU A 255 -13.37 19.61 18.30
CA LEU A 255 -13.82 19.18 16.97
C LEU A 255 -12.81 19.51 15.86
N HIS A 256 -12.04 20.58 16.00
CA HIS A 256 -10.97 20.96 15.06
C HIS A 256 -9.82 19.94 14.98
N CYS A 257 -9.70 19.05 15.97
CA CYS A 257 -8.71 17.98 15.96
C CYS A 257 -9.10 16.85 14.99
N LEU A 258 -10.39 16.71 14.64
CA LEU A 258 -10.86 15.71 13.69
C LEU A 258 -10.59 16.18 12.26
N GLN A 259 -9.60 15.57 11.62
CA GLN A 259 -9.07 16.02 10.33
C GLN A 259 -8.97 14.89 9.29
N LEU A 260 -9.10 13.62 9.71
CA LEU A 260 -8.88 12.46 8.84
C LEU A 260 -10.06 11.48 8.86
N LEU A 261 -10.50 11.06 7.67
CA LEU A 261 -11.38 9.91 7.51
C LEU A 261 -10.56 8.74 6.99
N HIS A 262 -10.59 7.60 7.69
CA HIS A 262 -9.94 6.37 7.26
C HIS A 262 -10.99 5.34 6.85
N SER A 263 -10.72 4.62 5.78
CA SER A 263 -11.47 3.44 5.37
C SER A 263 -10.50 2.36 4.91
N HIS A 264 -10.87 1.10 5.11
CA HIS A 264 -10.06 -0.02 4.62
C HIS A 264 -10.99 -1.08 4.05
N LEU A 265 -10.94 -1.23 2.73
CA LEU A 265 -11.76 -2.20 1.99
C LEU A 265 -11.23 -3.64 2.09
N GLY A 266 -10.00 -3.82 2.56
CA GLY A 266 -9.29 -5.10 2.60
C GLY A 266 -8.03 -5.10 1.74
N SER A 267 -7.37 -6.25 1.66
CA SER A 267 -6.14 -6.45 0.88
C SER A 267 -6.44 -7.12 -0.47
N GLN A 268 -5.60 -6.85 -1.48
CA GLN A 268 -5.65 -7.54 -2.78
C GLN A 268 -7.03 -7.51 -3.44
N ILE A 269 -7.58 -6.31 -3.70
CA ILE A 269 -8.92 -6.16 -4.26
C ILE A 269 -8.86 -6.39 -5.77
N PRO A 270 -9.42 -7.50 -6.30
CA PRO A 270 -9.27 -7.85 -7.71
C PRO A 270 -10.19 -7.04 -8.63
N ASN A 271 -11.29 -6.50 -8.08
CA ASN A 271 -12.32 -5.83 -8.86
C ASN A 271 -12.36 -4.33 -8.56
N ILE A 272 -11.99 -3.52 -9.56
CA ILE A 272 -11.99 -2.05 -9.48
C ILE A 272 -13.37 -1.45 -9.14
N ARG A 273 -14.47 -2.15 -9.42
CA ARG A 273 -15.82 -1.69 -9.05
C ARG A 273 -16.01 -1.63 -7.53
N ASN A 274 -15.37 -2.54 -6.78
CA ASN A 274 -15.45 -2.56 -5.32
C ASN A 274 -14.73 -1.35 -4.73
N ILE A 275 -13.56 -1.00 -5.30
CA ILE A 275 -12.84 0.23 -4.95
C ILE A 275 -13.72 1.46 -5.22
N ARG A 276 -14.34 1.54 -6.40
CA ARG A 276 -15.23 2.66 -6.74
C ARG A 276 -16.39 2.81 -5.75
N SER A 277 -17.07 1.71 -5.43
CA SER A 277 -18.20 1.74 -4.50
C SER A 277 -17.79 2.16 -3.10
N GLY A 278 -16.68 1.62 -2.58
CA GLY A 278 -16.15 1.99 -1.27
C GLY A 278 -15.72 3.45 -1.19
N VAL A 279 -15.06 3.97 -2.23
CA VAL A 279 -14.68 5.39 -2.30
C VAL A 279 -15.92 6.29 -2.32
N MET A 280 -16.96 5.93 -3.09
CA MET A 280 -18.21 6.71 -3.14
C MET A 280 -18.91 6.75 -1.78
N GLU A 281 -18.88 5.64 -1.03
CA GLU A 281 -19.41 5.58 0.33
C GLU A 281 -18.57 6.44 1.29
N ALA A 282 -17.23 6.31 1.27
CA ALA A 282 -16.33 7.11 2.09
C ALA A 282 -16.48 8.62 1.84
N CYS A 283 -16.65 9.04 0.58
CA CYS A 283 -16.89 10.45 0.24
C CYS A 283 -18.17 10.99 0.90
N ARG A 284 -19.23 10.19 1.03
CA ARG A 284 -20.48 10.64 1.70
C ARG A 284 -20.28 10.83 3.20
N PHE A 285 -19.54 9.92 3.85
CA PHE A 285 -19.16 10.10 5.24
C PHE A 285 -18.27 11.34 5.42
N TYR A 286 -17.30 11.52 4.54
CA TYR A 286 -16.40 12.67 4.57
C TYR A 286 -17.16 14.00 4.48
N THR A 287 -18.11 14.12 3.53
CA THR A 287 -18.94 15.33 3.40
C THR A 287 -19.86 15.52 4.61
N GLY A 288 -20.45 14.44 5.14
CA GLY A 288 -21.29 14.52 6.34
C GLY A 288 -20.52 15.02 7.58
N LEU A 289 -19.26 14.62 7.75
CA LEU A 289 -18.41 15.14 8.84
C LEU A 289 -18.10 16.63 8.68
N ILE A 290 -17.92 17.11 7.45
CA ILE A 290 -17.78 18.55 7.17
C ILE A 290 -19.07 19.30 7.54
N GLU A 291 -20.24 18.75 7.19
CA GLU A 291 -21.54 19.32 7.55
C GLU A 291 -21.75 19.39 9.07
N GLU A 292 -21.20 18.43 9.82
CA GLU A 292 -21.17 18.43 11.29
C GLU A 292 -20.16 19.43 11.91
N GLY A 293 -19.37 20.10 11.07
CA GLY A 293 -18.43 21.16 11.47
C GLY A 293 -16.98 20.71 11.64
N ALA A 294 -16.63 19.45 11.33
CA ALA A 294 -15.24 19.03 11.34
C ALA A 294 -14.48 19.66 10.17
N PRO A 295 -13.26 20.20 10.37
CA PRO A 295 -12.49 20.82 9.30
C PRO A 295 -12.08 19.82 8.22
N MET A 296 -11.88 18.55 8.61
CA MET A 296 -11.35 17.50 7.76
C MET A 296 -10.04 17.95 7.06
N GLY A 297 -9.67 17.32 5.95
CA GLY A 297 -8.44 17.62 5.20
C GLY A 297 -7.78 16.38 4.61
N TYR A 298 -7.99 15.23 5.22
CA TYR A 298 -7.40 13.96 4.82
C TYR A 298 -8.46 12.87 4.64
N MET A 299 -8.42 12.20 3.49
CA MET A 299 -9.21 11.01 3.21
C MET A 299 -8.26 9.86 2.89
N ASP A 300 -8.14 8.94 3.83
CA ASP A 300 -7.31 7.75 3.73
C ASP A 300 -8.17 6.54 3.34
N LEU A 301 -7.87 5.97 2.17
CA LEU A 301 -8.59 4.83 1.60
C LEU A 301 -7.96 3.48 1.99
N GLY A 302 -6.89 3.51 2.79
CA GLY A 302 -6.17 2.35 3.25
C GLY A 302 -5.47 1.60 2.12
N GLY A 303 -5.12 0.34 2.40
CA GLY A 303 -4.58 -0.58 1.39
C GLY A 303 -5.65 -1.15 0.44
N GLY A 304 -5.26 -2.16 -0.32
CA GLY A 304 -6.18 -2.91 -1.20
C GLY A 304 -5.83 -2.84 -2.67
N LEU A 305 -4.92 -1.94 -3.07
CA LEU A 305 -4.31 -1.96 -4.39
C LEU A 305 -3.66 -3.34 -4.63
N ALA A 306 -4.17 -4.06 -5.61
CA ALA A 306 -3.75 -5.42 -5.91
C ALA A 306 -2.41 -5.47 -6.64
N VAL A 307 -1.70 -6.58 -6.45
CA VAL A 307 -0.53 -6.99 -7.26
C VAL A 307 -0.97 -8.16 -8.14
N ASP A 308 -0.63 -8.13 -9.42
CA ASP A 308 -0.90 -9.26 -10.32
C ASP A 308 0.20 -10.32 -10.11
N TYR A 309 -0.16 -11.44 -9.48
CA TYR A 309 0.76 -12.50 -9.05
C TYR A 309 0.86 -13.65 -10.05
#